data_AF-D6WU77-F1
#
_entry.id   AF-D6WU77-F1
#
_cell.length_a   1.000
_cell.length_b   1.000
_cell.length_c   1.000
_cell.angle_alpha   90.00
_cell.angle_beta   90.00
_cell.angle_gamma   90.00
#
_symmetry.space_group_name_H-M   'P 1'
#
loop_
_entity.id
_entity.type
_entity.pdbx_description
1 polymer ?
#
loop_
_entity_poly.entity_id
_entity_poly.type
_entity_poly.pdbx_seq_one_letter_code
_entity_poly.pdbx_strand_id
1 'polypeptide(L)'
;MRTNNKHSQGTNSRLNTISGLDQNGIAVMEACKVIKERLRPFKEANPKGTWEQWVRKAYFSRVSLSATGFYKTPDIGYNWETGEGNMFNYFTYGVACCEVEIDTLTGDHEVRRIDIVMDLGESLNPAIDIGQIEGAFMQGYGLFVLEELVYSPTGTNYTRGPGTYKLPGFGDIPGEFNVSLLKGVSNPRAVFSSKAVGEPPLFLGSSVLYAIKDAIKAARRENGYEPTKFRLDSPATAARIRMACQDNITSKFKDPEPGSFKPWNVYV
;
A
#
# COMPACT_ATOMS: atom_id res chain seq x y z
N MET A 1 27.67 7.48 -4.49
CA MET A 1 26.62 6.82 -3.68
C MET A 1 27.13 6.64 -2.26
N ARG A 2 26.80 7.54 -1.33
CA ARG A 2 26.91 7.28 0.11
C ARG A 2 25.48 7.23 0.64
N THR A 3 25.08 6.06 1.12
CA THR A 3 23.76 5.74 1.68
C THR A 3 23.55 6.49 3.01
N ASN A 4 22.28 6.72 3.36
CA ASN A 4 21.81 7.42 4.56
C ASN A 4 22.75 7.25 5.77
N ASN A 5 23.51 8.29 6.09
CA ASN A 5 24.44 8.32 7.22
C ASN A 5 24.10 9.47 8.17
N LYS A 6 23.91 9.15 9.45
CA LYS A 6 23.63 10.12 10.53
C LYS A 6 24.65 11.26 10.57
N HIS A 7 25.90 11.00 10.23
CA HIS A 7 26.94 12.04 10.18
C HIS A 7 26.76 13.05 9.04
N SER A 8 26.07 12.67 7.95
CA SER A 8 25.87 13.54 6.77
C SER A 8 24.52 14.26 6.76
N GLN A 9 23.49 13.71 7.41
CA GLN A 9 22.13 14.24 7.38
C GLN A 9 21.62 14.69 8.76
N GLY A 10 22.39 14.48 9.83
CA GLY A 10 21.96 14.80 11.19
C GLY A 10 20.74 13.98 11.62
N THR A 11 19.76 14.63 12.24
CA THR A 11 18.52 14.00 12.72
C THR A 11 17.55 13.83 11.55
N ASN A 12 17.26 12.58 11.17
CA ASN A 12 16.26 12.26 10.16
C ASN A 12 15.08 11.52 10.81
N SER A 13 13.86 11.78 10.34
CA SER A 13 12.68 11.01 10.72
C SER A 13 12.81 9.58 10.19
N ARG A 14 12.05 8.63 10.77
CA ARG A 14 11.99 7.28 10.20
C ARG A 14 11.33 7.37 8.82
N LEU A 15 11.90 6.66 7.84
CA LEU A 15 11.29 6.42 6.52
C LEU A 15 10.12 5.43 6.67
N ASN A 16 9.10 5.82 7.43
CA ASN A 16 7.94 4.98 7.73
C ASN A 16 6.62 5.64 7.29
N THR A 17 6.62 6.94 6.99
CA THR A 17 5.46 7.60 6.39
C THR A 17 5.65 7.64 4.88
N ILE A 18 4.58 7.36 4.14
CA ILE A 18 4.52 7.43 2.66
C ILE A 18 4.98 8.78 2.08
N SER A 19 5.12 9.80 2.93
CA SER A 19 5.67 11.14 2.64
C SER A 19 7.18 11.20 2.43
N GLY A 20 7.90 10.07 2.49
CA GLY A 20 9.37 10.05 2.38
C GLY A 20 9.89 10.69 1.08
N LEU A 21 9.21 10.46 -0.04
CA LEU A 21 9.52 11.09 -1.32
C LEU A 21 9.27 12.60 -1.27
N ASP A 22 8.13 13.03 -0.75
CA ASP A 22 7.77 14.45 -0.69
C ASP A 22 8.77 15.24 0.17
N GLN A 23 9.04 14.76 1.38
CA GLN A 23 9.86 15.51 2.33
C GLN A 23 11.32 15.57 1.88
N ASN A 24 11.90 14.43 1.48
CA ASN A 24 13.28 14.40 1.02
C ASN A 24 13.42 15.04 -0.36
N GLY A 25 12.42 14.92 -1.23
CA GLY A 25 12.39 15.55 -2.55
C GLY A 25 12.44 17.07 -2.45
N ILE A 26 11.62 17.69 -1.59
CA ILE A 26 11.67 19.15 -1.38
C ILE A 26 13.00 19.57 -0.74
N ALA A 27 13.49 18.82 0.25
CA ALA A 27 14.78 19.13 0.86
C ALA A 27 15.94 19.09 -0.16
N VAL A 28 15.96 18.11 -1.06
CA VAL A 28 16.94 18.05 -2.16
C VAL A 28 16.75 19.22 -3.13
N MET A 29 15.51 19.55 -3.50
CA MET A 29 15.22 20.70 -4.36
C MET A 29 15.75 22.01 -3.77
N GLU A 30 15.56 22.25 -2.46
CA GLU A 30 16.08 23.45 -1.78
C GLU A 30 17.62 23.50 -1.82
N ALA A 31 18.30 22.38 -1.54
CA ALA A 31 19.76 22.31 -1.67
C ALA A 31 20.23 22.62 -3.11
N CYS A 32 19.53 22.07 -4.12
CA CYS A 32 19.82 22.32 -5.52
C CYS A 32 19.58 23.78 -5.93
N LYS A 33 18.54 24.44 -5.42
CA LYS A 33 18.28 25.87 -5.66
C LYS A 33 19.43 26.75 -5.15
N VAL A 34 19.91 26.47 -3.94
CA VAL A 34 21.06 27.20 -3.36
C VAL A 34 22.31 27.05 -4.23
N ILE A 35 22.64 25.83 -4.67
CA ILE A 35 23.78 25.60 -5.56
C ILE A 35 23.57 26.31 -6.90
N LYS A 36 22.36 26.27 -7.46
CA LYS A 36 22.02 26.92 -8.74
C LYS A 36 22.20 28.44 -8.67
N GLU A 37 21.75 29.09 -7.60
CA GLU A 37 21.94 30.54 -7.41
C GLU A 37 23.41 30.91 -7.25
N ARG A 38 24.20 30.10 -6.53
CA ARG A 38 25.65 30.32 -6.41
C ARG A 38 26.37 30.16 -7.76
N LEU A 39 25.87 29.27 -8.62
CA LEU A 39 26.44 29.04 -9.96
C LEU A 39 25.92 30.01 -11.03
N ARG A 40 24.84 30.75 -10.77
CA ARG A 40 24.17 31.64 -11.72
C ARG A 40 25.12 32.66 -12.37
N PRO A 41 26.00 33.38 -11.65
CA PRO A 41 26.91 34.35 -12.26
C PRO A 41 27.89 33.70 -13.25
N PHE A 42 28.35 32.47 -12.98
CA PHE A 42 29.29 31.76 -13.85
C PHE A 42 28.62 31.23 -15.12
N LYS A 43 27.34 30.85 -15.02
CA LYS A 43 26.52 30.46 -16.16
C LYS A 43 26.17 31.66 -17.03
N GLU A 44 25.78 32.79 -16.43
CA GLU A 44 25.50 34.04 -17.17
C GLU A 44 26.75 34.56 -17.89
N ALA A 45 27.93 34.48 -17.27
CA ALA A 45 29.20 34.86 -17.88
C ALA A 45 29.70 33.90 -18.98
N ASN A 46 29.24 32.64 -18.98
CA ASN A 46 29.56 31.67 -20.04
C ASN A 46 28.35 30.75 -20.34
N PRO A 47 27.33 31.24 -21.06
CA PRO A 47 26.07 30.52 -21.23
C PRO A 47 26.19 29.21 -22.00
N LYS A 48 27.19 29.10 -22.88
CA LYS A 48 27.48 27.88 -23.68
C LYS A 48 28.48 26.94 -23.00
N GLY A 49 28.92 27.27 -21.78
CA GLY A 49 29.86 26.43 -21.03
C GLY A 49 29.25 25.11 -20.58
N THR A 50 30.10 24.14 -20.25
CA THR A 50 29.65 22.89 -19.62
C THR A 50 29.51 23.05 -18.11
N TRP A 51 28.80 22.11 -17.48
CA TRP A 51 28.65 22.06 -16.02
C TRP A 51 30.02 22.09 -15.30
N GLU A 52 30.98 21.30 -15.79
CA GLU A 52 32.32 21.19 -15.23
C GLU A 52 33.07 22.53 -15.30
N GLN A 53 32.88 23.30 -16.38
CA GLN A 53 33.49 24.61 -16.54
C GLN A 53 32.92 25.63 -15.54
N TRP A 54 31.62 25.63 -15.32
CA TRP A 54 30.98 26.51 -14.33
C TRP A 54 31.42 26.15 -12.91
N VAL A 55 31.42 24.86 -12.56
CA VAL A 55 31.87 24.34 -11.26
C VAL A 55 33.34 24.69 -11.00
N ARG A 56 34.21 24.47 -12.00
CA ARG A 56 35.64 24.77 -11.87
C ARG A 56 35.90 26.26 -11.66
N LYS A 57 35.19 27.13 -12.40
CA LYS A 57 35.27 28.58 -12.20
C LYS A 57 34.77 28.99 -10.81
N ALA A 58 33.63 28.46 -10.37
CA ALA A 58 33.10 28.73 -9.04
C ALA A 58 34.07 28.34 -7.92
N TYR A 59 34.74 27.18 -8.06
CA TYR A 59 35.77 26.73 -7.14
C TYR A 59 36.95 27.70 -7.06
N PHE A 60 37.51 28.12 -8.21
CA PHE A 60 38.62 29.09 -8.22
C PHE A 60 38.21 30.47 -7.70
N SER A 61 36.94 30.85 -7.88
CA SER A 61 36.36 32.05 -7.31
C SER A 61 35.99 31.91 -5.83
N ARG A 62 36.35 30.80 -5.17
CA ARG A 62 36.11 30.49 -3.75
C ARG A 62 34.62 30.51 -3.37
N VAL A 63 33.75 30.15 -4.31
CA VAL A 63 32.31 29.99 -4.05
C VAL A 63 32.05 28.57 -3.54
N SER A 64 31.38 28.46 -2.39
CA SER A 64 31.08 27.17 -1.77
C SER A 64 30.08 26.35 -2.61
N LEU A 65 30.45 25.12 -2.92
CA LEU A 65 29.64 24.15 -3.68
C LEU A 65 28.94 23.11 -2.80
N SER A 66 28.96 23.30 -1.48
CA SER A 66 28.21 22.49 -0.52
C SER A 66 27.00 23.27 -0.02
N ALA A 67 25.82 22.65 -0.04
CA ALA A 67 24.58 23.22 0.45
C ALA A 67 23.76 22.16 1.18
N THR A 68 23.07 22.60 2.23
CA THR A 68 22.04 21.83 2.92
C THR A 68 20.67 22.34 2.51
N GLY A 69 19.70 21.45 2.44
CA GLY A 69 18.29 21.79 2.21
C GLY A 69 17.43 21.21 3.31
N PHE A 70 16.30 21.86 3.58
CA PHE A 70 15.42 21.51 4.68
C PHE A 70 13.98 21.71 4.25
N TYR A 71 13.09 20.81 4.67
CA TYR A 71 11.67 20.93 4.43
C TYR A 71 10.89 20.60 5.69
N LYS A 72 9.87 21.41 5.94
CA LYS A 72 8.86 21.19 6.97
C LYS A 72 7.50 21.35 6.31
N THR A 73 6.67 20.32 6.38
CA THR A 73 5.31 20.39 5.82
C THR A 73 4.53 21.50 6.51
N PRO A 74 3.97 22.46 5.77
CA PRO A 74 3.19 23.56 6.35
C PRO A 74 1.82 23.06 6.84
N ASP A 75 1.20 23.83 7.72
CA ASP A 75 -0.22 23.75 8.09
C ASP A 75 -0.75 22.39 8.56
N ILE A 76 0.12 21.58 9.17
CA ILE A 76 -0.27 20.35 9.89
C ILE A 76 -0.39 20.65 11.39
N GLY A 77 -1.53 20.25 11.97
CA GLY A 77 -1.82 20.36 13.39
C GLY A 77 -3.25 19.95 13.67
N TYR A 78 -3.44 18.99 14.58
CA TYR A 78 -4.76 18.51 15.01
C TYR A 78 -4.87 18.57 16.52
N ASN A 79 -5.96 19.13 17.02
CA ASN A 79 -6.27 19.19 18.43
C ASN A 79 -7.23 18.04 18.79
N TRP A 80 -6.74 17.10 19.59
CA TRP A 80 -7.51 15.94 20.05
C TRP A 80 -8.61 16.29 21.05
N GLU A 81 -8.52 17.42 21.75
CA GLU A 81 -9.54 17.86 22.70
C GLU A 81 -10.75 18.46 21.99
N THR A 82 -10.52 19.23 20.92
CA THR A 82 -11.61 19.88 20.17
C THR A 82 -12.07 19.06 18.96
N GLY A 83 -11.25 18.11 18.49
CA GLY A 83 -11.54 17.33 17.29
C GLY A 83 -11.30 18.10 15.98
N GLU A 84 -10.51 19.17 16.01
CA GLU A 84 -10.33 20.09 14.90
C GLU A 84 -8.88 20.20 14.45
N GLY A 85 -8.68 20.46 13.15
CA GLY A 85 -7.37 20.74 12.55
C GLY A 85 -7.01 19.83 11.37
N ASN A 86 -5.88 20.12 10.75
CA ASN A 86 -5.39 19.39 9.58
C ASN A 86 -4.42 18.28 10.01
N MET A 87 -4.87 17.03 9.98
CA MET A 87 -4.00 15.87 10.23
C MET A 87 -3.10 15.53 9.04
N PHE A 88 -3.58 15.76 7.81
CA PHE A 88 -2.93 15.31 6.58
C PHE A 88 -2.76 16.46 5.59
N ASN A 89 -1.65 16.46 4.85
CA ASN A 89 -1.35 17.50 3.85
C ASN A 89 -2.24 17.38 2.60
N TYR A 90 -2.53 16.15 2.18
CA TYR A 90 -3.43 15.81 1.07
C TYR A 90 -3.92 14.36 1.22
N PHE A 91 -4.85 13.94 0.38
CA PHE A 91 -5.35 12.56 0.31
C PHE A 91 -5.03 11.94 -1.05
N THR A 92 -4.70 10.65 -1.01
CA THR A 92 -4.57 9.79 -2.19
C THR A 92 -5.88 9.03 -2.36
N TYR A 93 -6.43 9.02 -3.58
CA TYR A 93 -7.69 8.36 -3.89
C TYR A 93 -7.45 7.20 -4.86
N GLY A 94 -8.33 6.20 -4.80
CA GLY A 94 -8.28 5.08 -5.69
C GLY A 94 -9.55 4.24 -5.63
N VAL A 95 -9.76 3.45 -6.68
CA VAL A 95 -10.84 2.48 -6.77
C VAL A 95 -10.30 1.19 -7.36
N ALA A 96 -10.85 0.07 -6.92
CA ALA A 96 -10.58 -1.25 -7.46
C ALA A 96 -11.90 -1.99 -7.72
N CYS A 97 -11.97 -2.69 -8.84
CA CYS A 97 -13.06 -3.60 -9.20
C CYS A 97 -12.48 -5.00 -9.41
N CYS A 98 -13.03 -5.98 -8.70
CA CYS A 98 -12.50 -7.34 -8.66
C CYS A 98 -13.58 -8.34 -9.08
N GLU A 99 -13.19 -9.33 -9.87
CA GLU A 99 -13.98 -10.50 -10.23
C GLU A 99 -13.28 -11.76 -9.74
N VAL A 100 -14.03 -12.64 -9.09
CA VAL A 100 -13.52 -13.90 -8.54
C VAL A 100 -14.43 -15.06 -8.92
N GLU A 101 -13.85 -16.24 -9.02
CA GLU A 101 -14.55 -17.51 -9.08
C GLU A 101 -14.25 -18.29 -7.81
N ILE A 102 -15.27 -18.90 -7.19
CA ILE A 102 -15.09 -19.73 -5.98
C ILE A 102 -15.54 -21.16 -6.26
N ASP A 103 -14.78 -22.13 -5.76
CA ASP A 103 -15.23 -23.52 -5.68
C ASP A 103 -16.04 -23.69 -4.39
N THR A 104 -17.35 -23.89 -4.54
CA THR A 104 -18.27 -24.02 -3.40
C THR A 104 -18.10 -25.32 -2.61
N LEU A 105 -17.44 -26.33 -3.19
CA LEU A 105 -17.22 -27.64 -2.57
C LEU A 105 -15.90 -27.71 -1.77
N THR A 106 -14.88 -26.96 -2.19
CA THR A 106 -13.56 -26.95 -1.53
C THR A 106 -13.29 -25.65 -0.76
N GLY A 107 -13.93 -24.56 -1.16
CA GLY A 107 -13.64 -23.21 -0.68
C GLY A 107 -12.46 -22.54 -1.38
N ASP A 108 -11.84 -23.19 -2.36
CA ASP A 108 -10.80 -22.57 -3.17
C ASP A 108 -11.37 -21.41 -4.01
N HIS A 109 -10.50 -20.52 -4.48
CA HIS A 109 -10.91 -19.40 -5.32
C HIS A 109 -9.81 -18.94 -6.25
N GLU A 110 -10.23 -18.30 -7.35
CA GLU A 110 -9.33 -17.66 -8.29
C GLU A 110 -9.78 -16.22 -8.52
N VAL A 111 -8.83 -15.28 -8.52
CA VAL A 111 -9.09 -13.91 -8.94
C VAL A 111 -8.98 -13.84 -10.45
N ARG A 112 -10.13 -13.72 -11.12
CA ARG A 112 -10.22 -13.74 -12.58
C ARG A 112 -9.68 -12.44 -13.17
N ARG A 113 -10.06 -11.31 -12.56
CA ARG A 113 -9.72 -9.97 -13.05
C ARG A 113 -9.72 -8.93 -11.93
N ILE A 114 -8.78 -8.00 -12.01
CA ILE A 114 -8.77 -6.76 -11.22
C ILE A 114 -8.51 -5.54 -12.13
N ASP A 115 -9.31 -4.49 -11.94
CA ASP A 115 -9.08 -3.17 -12.52
C ASP A 115 -8.89 -2.14 -11.41
N ILE A 116 -7.75 -1.45 -11.42
CA ILE A 116 -7.39 -0.43 -10.43
C ILE A 116 -7.20 0.91 -11.13
N VAL A 117 -7.81 1.96 -10.57
CA VAL A 117 -7.54 3.36 -10.95
C VAL A 117 -7.10 4.13 -9.72
N MET A 118 -5.92 4.75 -9.78
CA MET A 118 -5.34 5.53 -8.67
C MET A 118 -5.10 6.99 -9.07
N ASP A 119 -5.48 7.92 -8.20
CA ASP A 119 -5.11 9.34 -8.28
C ASP A 119 -3.80 9.56 -7.52
N LEU A 120 -2.71 9.61 -8.29
CA LEU A 120 -1.37 9.87 -7.78
C LEU A 120 -0.82 11.26 -8.14
N GLY A 121 -1.70 12.17 -8.57
CA GLY A 121 -1.26 13.45 -9.11
C GLY A 121 -0.48 13.29 -10.42
N GLU A 122 0.56 14.10 -10.60
CA GLU A 122 1.56 13.91 -11.65
C GLU A 122 2.66 12.97 -11.15
N SER A 123 2.59 11.71 -11.56
CA SER A 123 3.56 10.68 -11.20
C SER A 123 4.98 11.09 -11.60
N LEU A 124 5.92 10.96 -10.65
CA LEU A 124 7.35 11.19 -10.89
C LEU A 124 7.98 10.08 -11.72
N ASN A 125 7.56 8.84 -11.46
CA ASN A 125 8.00 7.67 -12.21
C ASN A 125 6.85 6.66 -12.27
N PRO A 126 6.09 6.63 -13.36
CA PRO A 126 4.92 5.75 -13.50
C PRO A 126 5.25 4.27 -13.31
N ALA A 127 6.45 3.82 -13.68
CA ALA A 127 6.84 2.42 -13.53
C ALA A 127 7.02 2.02 -12.06
N ILE A 128 7.59 2.92 -11.24
CA ILE A 128 7.73 2.67 -9.79
C ILE A 128 6.36 2.73 -9.12
N ASP A 129 5.55 3.72 -9.49
CA ASP A 129 4.23 3.92 -8.88
C ASP A 129 3.29 2.75 -9.19
N ILE A 130 3.28 2.24 -10.41
CA ILE A 130 2.54 1.03 -10.79
C ILE A 130 3.02 -0.17 -9.97
N GLY A 131 4.33 -0.38 -9.85
CA GLY A 131 4.87 -1.48 -9.05
C GLY A 131 4.52 -1.38 -7.56
N GLN A 132 4.39 -0.17 -7.02
CA GLN A 132 3.89 0.06 -5.65
C GLN A 132 2.41 -0.29 -5.54
N ILE A 133 1.58 0.09 -6.52
CA ILE A 133 0.16 -0.26 -6.55
C ILE A 133 -0.03 -1.78 -6.58
N GLU A 134 0.65 -2.47 -7.48
CA GLU A 134 0.58 -3.92 -7.62
C GLU A 134 1.05 -4.64 -6.35
N GLY A 135 2.20 -4.24 -5.83
CA GLY A 135 2.77 -4.83 -4.61
C GLY A 135 1.89 -4.62 -3.38
N ALA A 136 1.40 -3.40 -3.17
CA ALA A 136 0.51 -3.10 -2.06
C ALA A 136 -0.85 -3.80 -2.20
N PHE A 137 -1.42 -3.85 -3.41
CA PHE A 137 -2.65 -4.59 -3.67
C PHE A 137 -2.48 -6.08 -3.32
N MET A 138 -1.40 -6.73 -3.76
CA MET A 138 -1.15 -8.13 -3.44
C MET A 138 -0.92 -8.37 -1.94
N GLN A 139 -0.26 -7.44 -1.23
CA GLN A 139 -0.17 -7.50 0.24
C GLN A 139 -1.55 -7.39 0.90
N GLY A 140 -2.42 -6.51 0.38
CA GLY A 140 -3.81 -6.40 0.81
C GLY A 140 -4.60 -7.68 0.56
N TYR A 141 -4.48 -8.26 -0.64
CA TYR A 141 -5.08 -9.55 -0.98
C TYR A 141 -4.66 -10.63 0.02
N GLY A 142 -3.36 -10.72 0.32
CA GLY A 142 -2.81 -11.59 1.35
C GLY A 142 -3.51 -11.39 2.69
N LEU A 143 -3.50 -10.15 3.21
CA LEU A 143 -4.15 -9.78 4.47
C LEU A 143 -5.63 -10.18 4.54
N PHE A 144 -6.38 -9.97 3.45
CA PHE A 144 -7.84 -10.14 3.46
C PHE A 144 -8.32 -11.54 3.13
N VAL A 145 -7.48 -12.39 2.54
CA VAL A 145 -7.94 -13.66 1.95
C VAL A 145 -7.06 -14.86 2.33
N LEU A 146 -5.74 -14.68 2.46
CA LEU A 146 -4.79 -15.79 2.54
C LEU A 146 -4.05 -15.89 3.88
N GLU A 147 -3.53 -14.76 4.37
CA GLU A 147 -2.58 -14.69 5.47
C GLU A 147 -3.29 -14.84 6.83
N GLU A 148 -3.21 -16.03 7.41
CA GLU A 148 -3.80 -16.34 8.72
C GLU A 148 -2.72 -16.64 9.78
N LEU A 149 -2.82 -15.95 10.92
CA LEU A 149 -2.04 -16.27 12.11
C LEU A 149 -2.86 -17.19 13.02
N VAL A 150 -2.32 -18.38 13.31
CA VAL A 150 -3.00 -19.39 14.12
C VAL A 150 -2.35 -19.51 15.48
N TYR A 151 -3.14 -19.35 16.53
CA TYR A 151 -2.68 -19.40 17.92
C TYR A 151 -3.34 -20.54 18.70
N SER A 152 -2.59 -21.15 19.61
CA SER A 152 -3.14 -22.06 20.61
C SER A 152 -4.03 -21.32 21.62
N PRO A 153 -4.92 -22.02 22.36
CA PRO A 153 -5.67 -21.43 23.47
C PRO A 153 -4.78 -20.85 24.59
N THR A 154 -3.50 -21.20 24.61
CA THR A 154 -2.51 -20.69 25.58
C THR A 154 -1.66 -19.54 25.00
N GLY A 155 -2.02 -19.00 23.83
CA GLY A 155 -1.34 -17.87 23.19
C GLY A 155 -0.08 -18.24 22.40
N THR A 156 0.15 -19.54 22.14
CA THR A 156 1.33 -19.97 21.37
C THR A 156 1.06 -19.86 19.87
N ASN A 157 1.83 -19.04 19.16
CA ASN A 157 1.75 -18.94 17.69
C ASN A 157 2.23 -20.25 17.04
N TYR A 158 1.42 -20.86 16.17
CA TYR A 158 1.75 -22.04 15.37
C TYR A 158 2.28 -21.71 13.97
N THR A 159 1.89 -20.58 13.40
CA THR A 159 2.34 -20.07 12.10
C THR A 159 3.69 -19.35 12.21
N ARG A 160 4.79 -20.11 12.27
CA ARG A 160 6.16 -19.60 12.52
C ARG A 160 7.09 -19.56 11.30
N GLY A 161 6.55 -19.68 10.09
CA GLY A 161 7.36 -19.61 8.87
C GLY A 161 6.55 -19.85 7.59
N PRO A 162 7.18 -19.78 6.41
CA PRO A 162 6.50 -19.84 5.11
C PRO A 162 5.82 -21.19 4.83
N GLY A 163 6.21 -22.23 5.58
CA GLY A 163 5.52 -23.53 5.55
C GLY A 163 4.09 -23.46 6.08
N THR A 164 3.81 -22.57 7.03
CA THR A 164 2.52 -22.49 7.75
C THR A 164 1.85 -21.12 7.66
N TYR A 165 2.60 -20.05 7.39
CA TYR A 165 2.09 -18.72 7.06
C TYR A 165 2.24 -18.49 5.57
N LYS A 166 1.11 -18.42 4.85
CA LYS A 166 1.09 -18.37 3.39
C LYS A 166 0.95 -16.94 2.91
N LEU A 167 2.04 -16.41 2.36
CA LEU A 167 2.02 -15.18 1.58
C LEU A 167 1.49 -15.49 0.16
N PRO A 168 0.91 -14.49 -0.52
CA PRO A 168 0.54 -14.63 -1.93
C PRO A 168 1.74 -15.07 -2.77
N GLY A 169 1.57 -16.16 -3.50
CA GLY A 169 2.52 -16.68 -4.48
C GLY A 169 2.18 -16.25 -5.90
N PHE A 170 2.94 -16.75 -6.88
CA PHE A 170 2.70 -16.46 -8.30
C PHE A 170 1.36 -16.97 -8.81
N GLY A 171 0.85 -18.06 -8.22
CA GLY A 171 -0.46 -18.64 -8.59
C GLY A 171 -1.66 -17.84 -8.06
N ASP A 172 -1.44 -16.92 -7.13
CA ASP A 172 -2.48 -16.09 -6.54
C ASP A 172 -2.67 -14.75 -7.30
N ILE A 173 -1.80 -14.47 -8.27
CA ILE A 173 -1.88 -13.23 -9.06
C ILE A 173 -3.13 -13.30 -9.95
N PRO A 174 -3.94 -12.21 -10.01
CA PRO A 174 -5.11 -12.16 -10.87
C PRO A 174 -4.80 -12.50 -12.33
N GLY A 175 -5.68 -13.26 -12.98
CA GLY A 175 -5.54 -13.65 -14.39
C GLY A 175 -5.42 -12.43 -15.32
N GLU A 176 -6.26 -11.41 -15.10
CA GLU A 176 -6.14 -10.08 -15.69
C GLU A 176 -5.86 -9.03 -14.61
N PHE A 177 -4.74 -8.31 -14.69
CA PHE A 177 -4.37 -7.25 -13.74
C PHE A 177 -4.16 -5.92 -14.45
N ASN A 178 -5.18 -5.06 -14.43
CA ASN A 178 -5.14 -3.75 -15.08
C ASN A 178 -4.93 -2.63 -14.04
N VAL A 179 -3.87 -1.83 -14.21
CA VAL A 179 -3.60 -0.66 -13.39
C VAL A 179 -3.57 0.60 -14.25
N SER A 180 -4.32 1.62 -13.85
CA SER A 180 -4.39 2.91 -14.52
C SER A 180 -4.17 4.06 -13.54
N LEU A 181 -3.45 5.09 -13.99
CA LEU A 181 -3.25 6.33 -13.24
C LEU A 181 -4.21 7.40 -13.76
N LEU A 182 -4.91 8.08 -12.85
CA LEU A 182 -5.79 9.19 -13.19
C LEU A 182 -4.97 10.34 -13.80
N LYS A 183 -5.39 10.82 -14.98
CA LYS A 183 -4.67 11.87 -15.72
C LYS A 183 -5.29 13.24 -15.48
N GLY A 184 -4.48 14.30 -15.60
CA GLY A 184 -4.95 15.68 -15.56
C GLY A 184 -5.29 16.19 -14.16
N VAL A 185 -4.81 15.53 -13.11
CA VAL A 185 -5.02 15.89 -11.72
C VAL A 185 -3.69 16.32 -11.10
N SER A 186 -3.45 17.62 -10.95
CA SER A 186 -2.21 18.13 -10.35
C SER A 186 -2.36 18.33 -8.84
N ASN A 187 -1.36 17.93 -8.04
CA ASN A 187 -1.33 18.20 -6.59
C ASN A 187 -0.38 19.35 -6.22
N PRO A 188 -0.85 20.60 -6.04
CA PRO A 188 0.04 21.73 -5.77
C PRO A 188 0.77 21.65 -4.41
N ARG A 189 0.41 20.70 -3.54
CA ARG A 189 0.93 20.58 -2.16
C ARG A 189 2.15 19.66 -2.03
N ALA A 190 2.60 19.05 -3.12
CA ALA A 190 3.69 18.07 -3.12
C ALA A 190 4.72 18.37 -4.21
N VAL A 191 5.87 17.69 -4.13
CA VAL A 191 6.96 17.80 -5.10
C VAL A 191 6.45 17.49 -6.49
N PHE A 192 6.69 18.38 -7.46
CA PHE A 192 6.35 18.15 -8.88
C PHE A 192 4.91 17.65 -9.10
N SER A 193 3.96 18.10 -8.27
CA SER A 193 2.56 17.70 -8.35
C SER A 193 2.25 16.22 -8.06
N SER A 194 3.16 15.46 -7.45
CA SER A 194 2.98 14.04 -7.13
C SER A 194 2.09 13.77 -5.92
N LYS A 195 1.76 12.50 -5.67
CA LYS A 195 1.16 12.03 -4.41
C LYS A 195 1.83 10.74 -3.95
N ALA A 196 1.77 10.51 -2.64
CA ALA A 196 2.28 9.31 -2.03
C ALA A 196 1.44 8.06 -2.37
N VAL A 197 2.12 6.97 -2.74
CA VAL A 197 1.52 5.73 -3.29
C VAL A 197 1.74 4.48 -2.42
N GLY A 198 2.70 4.44 -1.50
CA GLY A 198 3.16 3.16 -0.91
C GLY A 198 2.12 2.36 -0.10
N GLU A 199 1.32 3.03 0.72
CA GLU A 199 0.30 2.38 1.58
C GLU A 199 -1.14 2.43 1.04
N PRO A 200 -1.61 3.52 0.39
CA PRO A 200 -3.00 3.65 -0.02
C PRO A 200 -3.58 2.46 -0.83
N PRO A 201 -2.87 1.83 -1.78
CA PRO A 201 -3.39 0.72 -2.56
C PRO A 201 -3.58 -0.58 -1.77
N LEU A 202 -3.01 -0.71 -0.57
CA LEU A 202 -3.14 -1.94 0.24
C LEU A 202 -4.61 -2.25 0.55
N PHE A 203 -5.39 -1.24 0.90
CA PHE A 203 -6.80 -1.45 1.21
C PHE A 203 -7.63 -1.90 -0.02
N LEU A 204 -7.16 -1.62 -1.24
CA LEU A 204 -7.84 -2.07 -2.46
C LEU A 204 -7.89 -3.60 -2.59
N GLY A 205 -6.99 -4.33 -1.92
CA GLY A 205 -7.05 -5.79 -1.82
C GLY A 205 -8.36 -6.29 -1.17
N SER A 206 -9.04 -5.46 -0.36
CA SER A 206 -10.34 -5.81 0.23
C SER A 206 -11.44 -6.00 -0.80
N SER A 207 -11.28 -5.47 -2.02
CA SER A 207 -12.20 -5.72 -3.13
C SER A 207 -12.36 -7.21 -3.42
N VAL A 208 -11.31 -8.01 -3.24
CA VAL A 208 -11.33 -9.47 -3.41
C VAL A 208 -12.19 -10.12 -2.33
N LEU A 209 -12.03 -9.73 -1.06
CA LEU A 209 -12.87 -10.21 0.05
C LEU A 209 -14.36 -9.94 -0.22
N TYR A 210 -14.70 -8.75 -0.74
CA TYR A 210 -16.09 -8.42 -1.05
C TYR A 210 -16.62 -9.15 -2.29
N ALA A 211 -15.78 -9.39 -3.31
CA ALA A 211 -16.14 -10.21 -4.47
C ALA A 211 -16.41 -11.66 -4.06
N ILE A 212 -15.56 -12.26 -3.20
CA ILE A 212 -15.77 -13.58 -2.60
C ILE A 212 -17.08 -13.60 -1.81
N LYS A 213 -17.32 -12.58 -0.98
CA LYS A 213 -18.55 -12.46 -0.21
C LYS A 213 -19.78 -12.42 -1.13
N ASP A 214 -19.68 -11.79 -2.29
CA ASP A 214 -20.78 -11.74 -3.26
C ASP A 214 -21.02 -13.10 -3.94
N ALA A 215 -19.96 -13.79 -4.35
CA ALA A 215 -20.04 -15.16 -4.86
C ALA A 215 -20.68 -16.13 -3.84
N ILE A 216 -20.34 -16.01 -2.56
CA ILE A 216 -20.97 -16.80 -1.48
C ILE A 216 -22.46 -16.51 -1.39
N LYS A 217 -22.91 -15.24 -1.49
CA LYS A 217 -24.36 -14.93 -1.50
C LYS A 217 -25.08 -15.64 -2.64
N ALA A 218 -24.46 -15.69 -3.82
CA ALA A 218 -25.03 -16.37 -4.98
C ALA A 218 -25.17 -17.88 -4.72
N ALA A 219 -24.14 -18.52 -4.18
CA ALA A 219 -24.16 -19.95 -3.81
C ALA A 219 -25.22 -20.27 -2.74
N ARG A 220 -25.35 -19.40 -1.72
CA ARG A 220 -26.37 -19.55 -0.66
C ARG A 220 -27.78 -19.46 -1.23
N ARG A 221 -28.03 -18.49 -2.11
CA ARG A 221 -29.32 -18.30 -2.78
C ARG A 221 -29.73 -19.54 -3.58
N GLU A 222 -28.79 -20.11 -4.33
CA GLU A 222 -29.03 -21.31 -5.13
C GLU A 222 -29.39 -22.52 -4.25
N ASN A 223 -28.76 -22.65 -3.08
CA ASN A 223 -29.04 -23.72 -2.12
C ASN A 223 -30.24 -23.44 -1.18
N GLY A 224 -31.01 -22.37 -1.42
CA GLY A 224 -32.20 -22.04 -0.63
C GLY A 224 -31.92 -21.46 0.76
N TYR A 225 -30.69 -20.99 1.02
CA TYR A 225 -30.32 -20.28 2.24
C TYR A 225 -30.45 -18.78 2.06
N GLU A 226 -30.71 -18.06 3.17
CA GLU A 226 -30.74 -16.59 3.17
C GLU A 226 -29.38 -16.03 2.72
N PRO A 227 -29.31 -15.30 1.58
CA PRO A 227 -28.04 -14.87 1.00
C PRO A 227 -27.27 -13.90 1.89
N THR A 228 -27.97 -13.04 2.63
CA THR A 228 -27.33 -11.93 3.36
C THR A 228 -27.05 -12.22 4.83
N LYS A 229 -27.67 -13.27 5.39
CA LYS A 229 -27.58 -13.62 6.81
C LYS A 229 -26.37 -14.52 7.10
N PHE A 230 -25.17 -13.98 6.91
CA PHE A 230 -23.93 -14.62 7.32
C PHE A 230 -22.83 -13.59 7.63
N ARG A 231 -21.92 -13.98 8.53
CA ARG A 231 -20.70 -13.24 8.84
C ARG A 231 -19.53 -13.88 8.10
N LEU A 232 -18.71 -13.07 7.44
CA LEU A 232 -17.46 -13.50 6.82
C LEU A 232 -16.36 -12.60 7.38
N ASP A 233 -15.51 -13.17 8.21
CA ASP A 233 -14.37 -12.48 8.80
C ASP A 233 -13.14 -12.58 7.89
N SER A 234 -12.29 -11.56 7.96
CA SER A 234 -10.96 -11.57 7.35
C SER A 234 -9.99 -12.40 8.21
N PRO A 235 -9.06 -13.15 7.61
CA PRO A 235 -8.94 -13.43 6.18
C PRO A 235 -10.00 -14.42 5.68
N ALA A 236 -10.59 -14.21 4.51
CA ALA A 236 -11.54 -15.15 3.89
C ALA A 236 -10.85 -16.40 3.33
N THR A 237 -10.27 -17.21 4.21
CA THR A 237 -9.57 -18.45 3.85
C THR A 237 -10.54 -19.46 3.25
N ALA A 238 -10.00 -20.45 2.53
CA ALA A 238 -10.79 -21.52 1.93
C ALA A 238 -11.73 -22.21 2.95
N ALA A 239 -11.28 -22.41 4.19
CA ALA A 239 -12.12 -22.95 5.25
C ALA A 239 -13.34 -22.05 5.55
N ARG A 240 -13.15 -20.72 5.63
CA ARG A 240 -14.26 -19.77 5.86
C ARG A 240 -15.19 -19.67 4.66
N ILE A 241 -14.65 -19.67 3.44
CA ILE A 241 -15.45 -19.67 2.19
C ILE A 241 -16.32 -20.92 2.15
N ARG A 242 -15.71 -22.11 2.32
CA ARG A 242 -16.41 -23.39 2.26
C ARG A 242 -17.54 -23.50 3.26
N MET A 243 -17.30 -23.08 4.50
CA MET A 243 -18.31 -23.16 5.57
C MET A 243 -19.43 -22.12 5.40
N ALA A 244 -19.19 -21.03 4.68
CA ALA A 244 -20.21 -20.03 4.38
C ALA A 244 -21.13 -20.46 3.20
N CYS A 245 -20.63 -21.28 2.29
CA CYS A 245 -21.40 -21.97 1.24
C CYS A 245 -22.20 -23.16 1.80
N GLN A 246 -23.26 -22.86 2.55
CA GLN A 246 -24.13 -23.87 3.15
C GLN A 246 -24.87 -24.70 2.08
N ASP A 247 -24.93 -26.01 2.32
CA ASP A 247 -25.42 -27.04 1.40
C ASP A 247 -25.80 -28.33 2.16
N ASN A 248 -26.16 -29.37 1.41
CA ASN A 248 -26.49 -30.69 1.94
C ASN A 248 -25.28 -31.44 2.56
N ILE A 249 -24.04 -31.01 2.31
CA ILE A 249 -22.83 -31.62 2.86
C ILE A 249 -22.56 -31.02 4.25
N THR A 250 -22.46 -29.69 4.33
CA THR A 250 -22.22 -28.93 5.56
C THR A 250 -23.28 -29.20 6.63
N SER A 251 -24.55 -29.33 6.23
CA SER A 251 -25.65 -29.67 7.15
C SER A 251 -25.53 -31.05 7.82
N LYS A 252 -24.68 -31.95 7.32
CA LYS A 252 -24.41 -33.26 7.96
C LYS A 252 -23.44 -33.14 9.14
N PHE A 253 -22.67 -32.06 9.21
CA PHE A 253 -21.74 -31.81 10.31
C PHE A 253 -22.43 -30.93 11.36
N LYS A 254 -22.40 -31.40 12.61
CA LYS A 254 -22.92 -30.63 13.75
C LYS A 254 -21.75 -29.99 14.47
N ASP A 255 -21.94 -28.76 14.91
CA ASP A 255 -20.97 -28.11 15.79
C ASP A 255 -20.88 -28.87 17.12
N PRO A 256 -19.67 -29.08 17.66
CA PRO A 256 -19.49 -29.67 18.97
C PRO A 256 -20.07 -28.77 20.08
N GLU A 257 -20.57 -29.38 21.15
CA GLU A 257 -21.11 -28.62 22.28
C GLU A 257 -20.03 -27.69 22.89
N PRO A 258 -20.32 -26.41 23.13
CA PRO A 258 -19.35 -25.48 23.72
C PRO A 258 -18.81 -26.00 25.06
N GLY A 259 -17.48 -26.05 25.21
CA GLY A 259 -16.82 -26.54 26.42
C GLY A 259 -16.63 -28.06 26.50
N SER A 260 -17.17 -28.84 25.57
CA SER A 260 -16.98 -30.30 25.52
C SER A 260 -15.56 -30.73 25.11
N PHE A 261 -14.77 -29.83 24.53
CA PHE A 261 -13.40 -30.09 24.06
C PHE A 261 -12.51 -28.87 24.23
N LYS A 262 -11.19 -29.10 24.22
CA LYS A 262 -10.19 -28.04 24.11
C LYS A 262 -9.85 -27.85 22.63
N PRO A 263 -10.16 -26.70 22.01
CA PRO A 263 -9.85 -26.50 20.60
C PRO A 263 -8.34 -26.46 20.39
N TRP A 264 -7.90 -26.90 19.22
CA TRP A 264 -6.47 -26.86 18.86
C TRP A 264 -6.02 -25.42 18.65
N ASN A 265 -6.83 -24.59 17.97
CA ASN A 265 -6.59 -23.19 17.71
C ASN A 265 -7.72 -22.29 18.23
N VAL A 266 -7.41 -21.01 18.42
CA VAL A 266 -8.40 -19.94 18.66
C VAL A 266 -8.24 -18.87 17.59
N TYR A 267 -9.36 -18.30 17.17
CA TYR A 267 -9.37 -17.09 16.35
C TYR A 267 -9.23 -15.89 17.27
N VAL A 268 -8.28 -15.01 16.97
CA VAL A 268 -7.95 -13.80 17.76
C VAL A 268 -8.52 -12.58 17.04
#